data_AF-A0A5D6XHA9-F1
#
_entry.id   AF-A0A5D6XHA9-F1
#
_cell.length_a   1.000
_cell.length_b   1.000
_cell.length_c   1.000
_cell.angle_alpha   90.00
_cell.angle_beta   90.00
_cell.angle_gamma   90.00
#
_symmetry.space_group_name_H-M   'P 1'
#
loop_
_entity.id
_entity.type
_entity.pdbx_description
1 polymer ?
#
loop_
_entity_poly.entity_id
_entity_poly.type
_entity_poly.pdbx_seq_one_letter_code
_entity_poly.pdbx_strand_id
1 'polypeptide(L)'
;QYQNLFQTVSVFLGSLVVCAMTSFWVGLSYLPMLLVFVVTGLYFKKTSREVKRLDGITRTPVFNLFNETLNGLSTIRAFKMQDKFVELNKDAVDGNATFYLSYWAAGRWLAIRLDWLSVSIIFVVSLYLVSTKGQ
;
A
#
# COMPACT_ATOMS: atom_id res chain seq x y z
N GLN A 1 16.44 -5.96 6.52
CA GLN A 1 15.00 -5.87 6.85
C GLN A 1 14.73 -5.83 8.35
N TYR A 2 15.25 -6.79 9.15
CA TYR A 2 15.06 -6.79 10.62
C TYR A 2 15.61 -5.54 11.32
N GLN A 3 16.74 -5.01 10.86
CA GLN A 3 17.33 -3.79 11.41
C GLN A 3 16.41 -2.55 11.24
N ASN A 4 15.82 -2.36 10.06
CA ASN A 4 14.89 -1.25 9.81
C ASN A 4 13.58 -1.40 10.61
N LEU A 5 13.10 -2.62 10.80
CA LEU A 5 11.93 -2.90 11.64
C LEU A 5 12.20 -2.57 13.11
N PHE A 6 13.34 -3.03 13.62
CA PHE A 6 13.75 -2.76 15.00
C PHE A 6 13.93 -1.26 15.25
N GLN A 7 14.57 -0.56 14.32
CA GLN A 7 14.76 0.89 14.40
C GLN A 7 13.42 1.63 14.40
N THR A 8 12.48 1.25 13.53
CA THR A 8 11.15 1.89 13.46
C THR A 8 10.36 1.69 14.75
N VAL A 9 10.36 0.47 15.29
CA VAL A 9 9.67 0.15 16.55
C VAL A 9 10.29 0.91 17.73
N SER A 10 11.62 0.99 17.79
CA SER A 10 12.35 1.71 18.83
C SER A 10 12.02 3.21 18.82
N VAL A 11 12.02 3.85 17.63
CA VAL A 11 11.68 5.27 17.49
C VAL A 11 10.22 5.54 17.88
N PHE A 12 9.29 4.65 17.51
CA PHE A 12 7.88 4.79 17.89
C PHE A 12 7.69 4.75 19.41
N LEU A 13 8.27 3.75 20.07
CA LEU A 13 8.23 3.60 21.53
C LEU A 13 8.87 4.80 22.23
N GLY A 14 10.04 5.23 21.77
CA GLY A 14 10.73 6.40 22.29
C GLY A 14 9.87 7.66 22.21
N SER A 15 9.25 7.92 21.06
CA SER A 15 8.39 9.10 20.91
C SER A 15 7.16 9.06 21.82
N LEU A 16 6.56 7.87 22.03
CA LEU A 16 5.37 7.71 22.85
C LEU A 16 5.69 7.98 24.33
N VAL A 17 6.84 7.51 24.81
CA VAL A 17 7.32 7.77 26.18
C VAL A 17 7.58 9.26 26.39
N VAL A 18 8.30 9.91 25.48
CA VAL A 18 8.62 11.35 25.59
C VAL A 18 7.35 12.22 25.56
N CYS A 19 6.38 11.88 24.71
CA CYS A 19 5.11 12.58 24.64
C CYS A 19 4.27 12.41 25.91
N ALA A 20 4.23 11.20 26.48
CA ALA A 20 3.52 10.91 27.72
C ALA A 20 4.13 11.67 28.92
N MET A 21 5.45 11.88 28.93
CA MET A 21 6.15 12.65 29.96
C MET A 21 5.94 14.17 29.82
N THR A 22 5.74 14.66 28.60
CA THR A 22 5.61 16.11 28.33
C THR A 22 4.27 16.68 28.80
N SER A 23 3.14 16.04 28.47
CA SER A 23 1.83 16.52 28.93
C SER A 23 0.73 15.48 28.70
N PHE A 24 -0.16 15.29 29.69
CA PHE A 24 -1.28 14.36 29.61
C PHE A 24 -2.23 14.66 28.44
N TRP A 25 -2.49 15.95 28.16
CA TRP A 25 -3.36 16.38 27.05
C TRP A 25 -2.79 16.04 25.67
N VAL A 26 -1.47 16.12 25.50
CA VAL A 26 -0.79 15.74 24.26
C VAL A 26 -0.80 14.22 24.08
N GLY A 27 -0.59 13.48 25.17
CA GLY A 27 -0.73 12.02 25.17
C GLY A 27 -2.13 11.54 24.77
N LEU A 28 -3.20 12.24 25.20
CA LEU A 28 -4.57 11.92 24.81
C LEU A 28 -4.80 12.06 23.30
N SER A 29 -4.13 13.02 22.64
CA SER A 29 -4.22 13.20 21.19
C SER A 29 -3.53 12.09 20.38
N TYR A 30 -2.62 11.31 20.98
CA TYR A 30 -1.99 10.16 20.35
C TYR A 30 -2.87 8.89 20.39
N LEU A 31 -3.86 8.85 21.28
CA LEU A 31 -4.80 7.73 21.41
C LEU A 31 -5.61 7.46 20.11
N PRO A 32 -6.22 8.46 19.45
CA PRO A 32 -6.86 8.25 18.15
C PRO A 32 -5.86 7.84 17.06
N MET A 33 -4.59 8.30 17.13
CA MET A 33 -3.55 7.89 16.18
C MET A 33 -3.20 6.41 16.32
N LEU A 34 -3.12 5.90 17.55
CA LEU A 34 -2.92 4.47 17.84
C LEU A 34 -4.09 3.63 17.32
N LEU A 35 -5.33 4.10 17.50
CA LEU A 35 -6.53 3.43 17.00
C LEU A 35 -6.52 3.35 15.47
N VAL A 36 -6.24 4.45 14.79
CA VAL A 36 -6.10 4.51 13.33
C VAL A 36 -4.97 3.62 12.84
N PHE A 37 -3.86 3.56 13.56
CA PHE A 37 -2.73 2.69 13.22
C PHE A 37 -3.12 1.21 13.33
N VAL A 38 -3.87 0.82 14.37
CA VAL A 38 -4.38 -0.55 14.53
C VAL A 38 -5.38 -0.90 13.43
N VAL A 39 -6.33 -0.02 13.14
CA VAL A 39 -7.32 -0.20 12.07
C VAL A 39 -6.60 -0.34 10.73
N THR A 40 -5.68 0.56 10.42
CA THR A 40 -4.88 0.51 9.20
C THR A 40 -4.03 -0.75 9.14
N GLY A 41 -3.42 -1.19 10.25
CA GLY A 41 -2.69 -2.43 10.32
C GLY A 41 -3.57 -3.64 10.00
N LEU A 42 -4.80 -3.68 10.51
CA LEU A 42 -5.76 -4.75 10.23
C LEU A 42 -6.24 -4.73 8.77
N TYR A 43 -6.57 -3.55 8.24
CA TYR A 43 -6.94 -3.38 6.84
C TYR A 43 -5.79 -3.73 5.91
N PHE A 44 -4.60 -3.19 6.15
CA PHE A 44 -3.40 -3.45 5.37
C PHE A 44 -3.01 -4.93 5.39
N LYS A 45 -3.20 -5.64 6.51
CA LYS A 45 -2.93 -7.07 6.60
C LYS A 45 -3.90 -7.90 5.75
N LYS A 46 -5.19 -7.55 5.72
CA LYS A 46 -6.18 -8.19 4.84
C LYS A 46 -5.92 -7.85 3.37
N THR A 47 -5.76 -6.57 3.06
CA THR A 47 -5.49 -6.06 1.71
C THR A 47 -4.18 -6.62 1.16
N SER A 48 -3.10 -6.66 1.93
CA SER A 48 -1.81 -7.21 1.49
C SER A 48 -1.89 -8.69 1.10
N ARG A 49 -2.71 -9.48 1.80
CA ARG A 49 -2.93 -10.90 1.44
C ARG A 49 -3.70 -11.03 0.13
N GLU A 50 -4.78 -10.27 -0.03
CA GLU A 50 -5.57 -10.30 -1.26
C GLU A 50 -4.80 -9.76 -2.45
N VAL A 51 -4.03 -8.69 -2.27
CA VAL A 51 -3.14 -8.14 -3.29
C VAL A 51 -2.09 -9.15 -3.70
N LYS A 52 -1.44 -9.81 -2.74
CA LYS A 52 -0.40 -10.80 -3.05
C LYS A 52 -0.99 -12.03 -3.75
N ARG A 53 -2.25 -12.37 -3.46
CA ARG A 53 -3.00 -13.40 -4.19
C ARG A 53 -3.28 -12.96 -5.63
N LEU A 54 -3.80 -11.74 -5.80
CA LEU A 54 -4.16 -11.19 -7.11
C LEU A 54 -2.93 -10.96 -8.00
N ASP A 55 -1.80 -10.50 -7.45
CA ASP A 55 -0.51 -10.39 -8.15
C ASP A 55 -0.03 -11.75 -8.69
N GLY A 56 -0.25 -12.83 -7.93
CA GLY A 56 -0.03 -14.19 -8.43
C GLY A 56 -0.95 -14.53 -9.60
N ILE A 57 -2.25 -14.24 -9.47
CA ILE A 57 -3.27 -14.61 -10.46
C ILE A 57 -3.11 -13.83 -11.78
N THR A 58 -2.75 -12.55 -11.75
CA THR A 58 -2.58 -11.75 -12.99
C THR A 58 -1.25 -12.00 -13.70
N ARG A 59 -0.21 -12.40 -12.96
CA ARG A 59 1.11 -12.63 -13.54
C ARG A 59 1.26 -14.02 -14.19
N THR A 60 0.62 -15.04 -13.64
CA THR A 60 0.62 -16.41 -14.19
C THR A 60 0.12 -16.53 -15.64
N PRO A 61 -1.02 -15.95 -16.06
CA PRO A 61 -1.52 -16.12 -17.43
C PRO A 61 -0.60 -15.48 -18.48
N VAL A 62 0.05 -14.35 -18.15
CA VAL A 62 1.03 -13.70 -19.05
C VAL A 62 2.22 -14.64 -19.29
N PHE A 63 2.75 -15.26 -18.24
CA PHE A 63 3.87 -16.22 -18.37
C PHE A 63 3.46 -17.50 -19.08
N ASN A 64 2.26 -18.03 -18.82
CA ASN A 64 1.77 -19.23 -19.49
C ASN A 64 1.58 -18.98 -20.99
N LEU A 65 0.95 -17.86 -21.37
CA LEU A 65 0.72 -17.51 -22.77
C LEU A 65 2.05 -17.29 -23.52
N PHE A 66 3.04 -16.68 -22.87
CA PHE A 66 4.38 -16.52 -23.43
C PHE A 66 5.07 -17.87 -23.64
N ASN A 67 4.95 -18.78 -22.67
CA ASN A 67 5.55 -20.11 -22.75
C ASN A 67 4.86 -20.99 -23.81
N GLU A 68 3.54 -20.90 -23.95
CA GLU A 68 2.79 -21.56 -25.04
C GLU A 68 3.19 -21.03 -26.41
N THR A 69 3.39 -19.72 -26.54
CA THR A 69 3.83 -19.09 -27.80
C THR A 69 5.25 -19.52 -28.18
N LEU A 70 6.16 -19.67 -27.20
CA LEU A 70 7.54 -20.14 -27.44
C LEU A 70 7.57 -21.61 -27.86
N ASN A 71 6.81 -22.48 -27.19
CA ASN A 71 6.77 -23.91 -27.53
C ASN A 71 6.03 -24.18 -28.84
N GLY A 72 5.01 -23.38 -29.17
CA GLY A 72 4.20 -23.49 -30.40
C GLY A 72 4.67 -22.64 -31.57
N LEU A 73 5.84 -21.98 -31.48
CA LEU A 73 6.27 -20.94 -32.42
C LEU A 73 6.35 -21.44 -33.87
N SER A 74 6.80 -22.67 -34.08
CA SER A 74 6.90 -23.30 -35.40
C SER A 74 5.53 -23.49 -36.05
N THR A 75 4.54 -23.96 -35.28
CA THR A 75 3.16 -24.15 -35.72
C THR A 75 2.47 -22.80 -36.01
N ILE A 76 2.65 -21.80 -35.15
CA ILE A 76 2.04 -20.47 -35.33
C ILE A 76 2.57 -19.80 -36.62
N ARG A 77 3.87 -19.94 -36.90
CA ARG A 77 4.48 -19.45 -38.14
C ARG A 77 4.01 -20.22 -39.38
N ALA A 78 3.84 -21.54 -39.27
CA ALA A 78 3.34 -22.37 -40.36
C ALA A 78 1.90 -22.00 -40.76
N PHE A 79 1.04 -21.66 -39.79
CA PHE A 79 -0.35 -21.23 -40.02
C PHE A 79 -0.54 -19.71 -40.21
N LYS A 80 0.55 -18.91 -40.18
CA LYS A 80 0.52 -17.43 -40.28
C LYS A 80 -0.48 -16.76 -39.31
N MET A 81 -0.61 -17.26 -38.09
CA MET A 81 -1.52 -16.70 -37.07
C MET A 81 -0.81 -15.79 -36.05
N GLN A 82 0.29 -15.14 -36.44
CA GLN A 82 1.07 -14.29 -35.52
C GLN A 82 0.23 -13.13 -34.95
N ASP A 83 -0.55 -12.45 -35.79
CA ASP A 83 -1.29 -11.24 -35.38
C ASP A 83 -2.34 -11.54 -34.29
N LYS A 84 -3.04 -12.67 -34.39
CA LYS A 84 -4.00 -13.11 -33.36
C LYS A 84 -3.34 -13.41 -32.02
N PHE A 85 -2.16 -14.02 -32.04
CA PHE A 85 -1.39 -14.29 -30.82
C PHE A 85 -0.83 -13.00 -30.20
N VAL A 86 -0.45 -12.01 -31.01
CA VAL A 86 -0.02 -10.69 -30.54
C VAL A 86 -1.18 -9.96 -29.86
N GLU A 87 -2.38 -9.97 -30.46
CA GLU A 87 -3.57 -9.36 -29.87
C GLU A 87 -3.95 -10.01 -28.53
N LEU A 88 -3.93 -11.34 -28.47
CA LEU A 88 -4.19 -12.10 -27.24
C LEU A 88 -3.17 -11.78 -26.13
N ASN A 89 -1.89 -11.65 -26.48
CA ASN A 89 -0.85 -11.29 -25.53
C ASN A 89 -1.02 -9.85 -25.03
N LYS A 90 -1.40 -8.94 -25.92
CA LYS A 90 -1.65 -7.54 -25.60
C LYS A 90 -2.80 -7.39 -24.60
N ASP A 91 -3.88 -8.14 -24.80
CA ASP A 91 -5.06 -8.13 -23.90
C ASP A 91 -4.72 -8.69 -22.51
N ALA A 92 -3.93 -9.77 -22.45
CA ALA A 92 -3.43 -10.33 -21.19
C ALA A 92 -2.51 -9.35 -20.42
N VAL A 93 -1.66 -8.62 -21.14
CA VAL A 93 -0.78 -7.59 -20.55
C VAL A 93 -1.58 -6.39 -20.06
N ASP A 94 -2.58 -5.94 -20.81
CA ASP A 94 -3.41 -4.80 -20.46
C ASP A 94 -4.26 -5.07 -19.21
N GLY A 95 -4.79 -6.29 -19.08
CA GLY A 95 -5.46 -6.75 -17.85
C GLY A 95 -4.55 -6.71 -16.62
N ASN A 96 -3.29 -7.15 -16.75
CA ASN A 96 -2.32 -7.08 -15.66
C ASN A 96 -1.91 -5.62 -15.34
N ALA A 97 -1.76 -4.76 -16.35
CA ALA A 97 -1.43 -3.35 -16.16
C ALA A 97 -2.55 -2.61 -15.42
N THR A 98 -3.81 -2.83 -15.80
CA THR A 98 -4.99 -2.24 -15.15
C THR A 98 -5.10 -2.67 -13.68
N PHE A 99 -4.83 -3.95 -13.38
CA PHE A 99 -4.77 -4.44 -12.00
C PHE A 99 -3.66 -3.74 -11.20
N TYR A 100 -2.46 -3.63 -11.78
CA TYR A 100 -1.32 -2.99 -11.12
C TYR A 100 -1.60 -1.51 -10.80
N LEU A 101 -2.17 -0.77 -11.75
CA LEU A 101 -2.58 0.62 -11.54
C LEU A 101 -3.65 0.75 -10.45
N SER A 102 -4.63 -0.14 -10.44
CA SER A 102 -5.69 -0.17 -9.42
C SER A 102 -5.12 -0.44 -8.03
N TYR A 103 -4.15 -1.37 -7.92
CA TYR A 103 -3.45 -1.63 -6.68
C TYR A 103 -2.66 -0.41 -6.19
N TRP A 104 -1.93 0.25 -7.08
CA TRP A 104 -1.17 1.44 -6.74
C TRP A 104 -2.07 2.60 -6.28
N ALA A 105 -3.20 2.81 -6.97
CA ALA A 105 -4.21 3.80 -6.60
C ALA A 105 -4.85 3.50 -5.23
N ALA A 106 -5.15 2.24 -4.93
CA ALA A 106 -5.69 1.84 -3.63
C ALA A 106 -4.69 2.13 -2.47
N GLY A 107 -3.40 1.86 -2.69
CA GLY A 107 -2.35 2.21 -1.74
C GLY A 107 -2.26 3.72 -1.48
N ARG A 108 -2.34 4.53 -2.55
CA ARG A 108 -2.36 6.00 -2.45
C ARG A 108 -3.61 6.53 -1.76
N TRP A 109 -4.77 5.96 -2.02
CA TRP A 109 -6.03 6.36 -1.37
C TRP A 109 -5.97 6.18 0.15
N LEU A 110 -5.42 5.04 0.61
CA LEU A 110 -5.22 4.78 2.03
C LEU A 110 -4.22 5.78 2.65
N ALA A 111 -3.11 6.06 1.96
CA ALA A 111 -2.11 7.03 2.42
C ALA A 111 -2.72 8.43 2.59
N ILE A 112 -3.50 8.90 1.61
CA ILE A 112 -4.18 10.20 1.69
C ILE A 112 -5.10 10.26 2.91
N ARG A 113 -5.88 9.20 3.18
CA ARG A 113 -6.76 9.16 4.36
C ARG A 113 -5.99 9.23 5.68
N LEU A 114 -4.81 8.64 5.76
CA LEU A 114 -3.92 8.71 6.93
C LEU A 114 -3.30 10.10 7.12
N ASP A 115 -2.91 10.75 6.02
CA ASP A 115 -2.37 12.10 6.04
C ASP A 115 -3.42 13.10 6.55
N TRP A 116 -4.68 12.98 6.10
CA TRP A 116 -5.78 13.82 6.60
C TRP A 116 -5.98 13.71 8.11
N LEU A 117 -5.89 12.50 8.67
CA LEU A 117 -6.02 12.28 10.11
C LEU A 117 -4.84 12.90 10.89
N SER A 118 -3.62 12.76 10.36
CA SER A 118 -2.42 13.36 10.94
C SER A 118 -2.50 14.88 10.94
N VAL A 119 -2.92 15.50 9.83
CA VAL A 119 -3.10 16.96 9.72
C VAL A 119 -4.16 17.46 10.70
N SER A 120 -5.28 16.75 10.84
CA SER A 120 -6.32 17.13 11.81
C SER A 120 -5.80 17.14 13.25
N ILE A 121 -4.93 16.20 13.62
CA ILE A 121 -4.33 16.14 14.95
C ILE A 121 -3.34 17.29 15.16
N ILE A 122 -2.44 17.52 14.21
CA ILE A 122 -1.46 18.62 14.27
C ILE A 122 -2.20 19.94 14.43
N PHE A 123 -3.28 20.16 13.69
CA PHE A 123 -4.12 21.35 13.81
C PHE A 123 -4.65 21.56 15.24
N VAL A 124 -5.20 20.51 15.87
CA VAL A 124 -5.69 20.58 17.26
C VAL A 124 -4.57 20.85 18.26
N VAL A 125 -3.41 20.18 18.11
CA VAL A 125 -2.24 20.39 18.98
C VAL A 125 -1.68 21.80 18.83
N SER A 126 -1.57 22.31 17.61
CA SER A 126 -1.13 23.68 17.34
C SER A 126 -2.06 24.71 17.97
N LEU A 127 -3.39 24.52 17.86
CA LEU A 127 -4.37 25.40 18.51
C LEU A 127 -4.24 25.38 20.03
N TYR A 128 -4.04 24.20 20.63
CA TYR A 128 -3.84 24.05 22.07
C TYR A 128 -2.57 24.77 22.55
N LEU A 129 -1.45 24.61 21.84
CA LEU A 129 -0.18 25.25 22.16
C LEU A 129 -0.26 26.79 22.08
N VAL A 130 -0.92 27.32 21.05
CA VAL A 130 -1.14 28.76 20.90
C VAL A 130 -2.01 29.30 22.04
N SER A 131 -3.06 28.57 22.41
CA SER A 131 -3.96 28.98 23.51
C SER A 131 -3.26 28.97 24.87
N THR A 132 -2.31 28.06 25.09
CA THR A 132 -1.56 27.94 26.36
C THR A 132 -0.47 29.01 26.50
N LYS A 133 0.14 29.46 25.40
CA LYS A 133 1.17 30.51 25.39
C LYS A 133 0.61 31.93 25.64
N GLY A 134 -0.72 32.08 25.64
CA GLY A 134 -1.41 33.32 25.92
C GLY A 134 -1.68 33.60 27.41
N GLN A 135 -1.20 32.73 28.31
CA GLN A 135 -1.17 32.98 29.77
C GLN A 135 0.26 33.20 30.26
#